data_AF-Q54MB9-F1
#
_entry.id   AF-Q54MB9-F1
#
_cell.length_a   1.000
_cell.length_b   1.000
_cell.length_c   1.000
_cell.angle_alpha   90.00
_cell.angle_beta   90.00
_cell.angle_gamma   90.00
#
_symmetry.space_group_name_H-M   'P 1'
#
loop_
_entity.id
_entity.type
_entity.pdbx_description
1 polymer ?
#
loop_
_entity_poly.entity_id
_entity_poly.type
_entity_poly.pdbx_seq_one_letter_code
_entity_poly.pdbx_strand_id
1 'polypeptide(L)'
;MDIVNDLVSSISSISSEAAEEEAIRDELRNDKGGLIAGIFVLTLTASFVPWFLTKAKITNLVSVVSILTCLSAGVIIGAGFNHILPDAAEEFQSYVEAVAPDNKYGDFPFAHTITIVTMFALICVDKILVSGGLDGEADHNHMDLSQHNHPSPHAAGEIDLNIYTNGDDDDDDVNEDQEEDSTKDDEKEHGHGHGHGHGHNSSNSSSNGHGHGLKKKKKSKKEHGHGHNHDHSSNGHSHKDEKDSEKVNVSSKSKAWVFLVALSLHSIFDGLGLGSETQKDSFYGLLIAVLAHKFLDGLVLGIAIKYAYFSFKFSCIALVFAAAMTPLGIGIGMAISSAYESSTDAYLVKGIILSITCGSFIYISLIELLPSGLCQKGWPKLKLAVAFLGYSVMAILALWV
;
A
#
# COMPACT_ATOMS: atom_id res chain seq x y z
N MET A 1 14.21 -26.25 -64.56
CA MET A 1 14.30 -27.11 -63.37
C MET A 1 14.75 -26.27 -62.18
N ASP A 2 15.86 -25.55 -62.28
CA ASP A 2 16.44 -24.78 -61.16
C ASP A 2 15.50 -23.71 -60.57
N ILE A 3 14.87 -22.87 -61.39
CA ILE A 3 13.92 -21.83 -60.93
C ILE A 3 12.74 -22.43 -60.14
N VAL A 4 12.25 -23.62 -60.54
CA VAL A 4 11.14 -24.28 -59.86
C VAL A 4 11.60 -24.84 -58.50
N ASN A 5 12.80 -25.41 -58.43
CA ASN A 5 13.38 -25.91 -57.18
C ASN A 5 13.64 -24.76 -56.18
N ASP A 6 14.13 -23.61 -56.65
CA ASP A 6 14.36 -22.41 -55.82
C ASP A 6 13.04 -21.82 -55.29
N LEU A 7 11.99 -21.82 -56.11
CA LEU A 7 10.66 -21.37 -55.69
C LEU A 7 10.06 -22.32 -54.64
N VAL A 8 10.20 -23.63 -54.84
CA VAL A 8 9.71 -24.64 -53.89
C VAL A 8 10.47 -24.57 -52.57
N SER A 9 11.80 -24.40 -52.59
CA SER A 9 12.59 -24.25 -51.37
C SER A 9 12.20 -22.98 -50.60
N SER A 10 12.00 -21.86 -51.30
CA SER A 10 11.54 -20.61 -50.70
C SER A 10 10.15 -20.73 -50.05
N ILE A 11 9.19 -21.35 -50.75
CA ILE A 11 7.84 -21.60 -50.20
C ILE A 11 7.91 -22.53 -48.98
N SER A 12 8.74 -23.57 -49.03
CA SER A 12 8.91 -24.49 -47.90
C SER A 12 9.55 -23.81 -46.68
N SER A 13 10.50 -22.90 -46.90
CA SER A 13 11.11 -22.08 -45.85
C SER A 13 10.08 -21.18 -45.18
N ILE A 14 9.31 -20.44 -45.98
CA ILE A 14 8.24 -19.55 -45.48
C ILE A 14 7.18 -20.34 -44.70
N SER A 15 6.79 -21.51 -45.20
CA SER A 15 5.82 -22.36 -44.51
C SER A 15 6.36 -22.93 -43.20
N SER A 16 7.65 -23.28 -43.15
CA SER A 16 8.31 -23.76 -41.93
C SER A 16 8.40 -22.64 -40.89
N GLU A 17 8.80 -21.45 -41.32
CA GLU A 17 8.92 -20.26 -40.47
C GLU A 17 7.55 -19.84 -39.90
N ALA A 18 6.49 -19.85 -40.72
CA ALA A 18 5.14 -19.58 -40.25
C ALA A 18 4.63 -20.62 -39.23
N ALA A 19 4.98 -21.90 -39.41
CA ALA A 19 4.61 -22.97 -38.48
C ALA A 19 5.40 -22.89 -37.16
N GLU A 20 6.68 -22.53 -37.22
CA GLU A 20 7.49 -22.24 -36.03
C GLU A 20 6.94 -21.04 -35.25
N GLU A 21 6.56 -19.97 -35.95
CA GLU A 21 5.96 -18.78 -35.35
C GLU A 21 4.60 -19.10 -34.69
N GLU A 22 3.76 -19.93 -35.33
CA GLU A 22 2.49 -20.38 -34.75
C GLU A 22 2.69 -21.26 -33.51
N ALA A 23 3.65 -22.19 -33.54
CA ALA A 23 4.01 -23.00 -32.38
C ALA A 23 4.53 -22.15 -31.21
N ILE A 24 5.34 -21.13 -31.51
CA ILE A 24 5.83 -20.14 -30.55
C ILE A 24 4.67 -19.37 -29.90
N ARG A 25 3.68 -18.92 -30.68
CA ARG A 25 2.49 -18.21 -30.19
C ARG A 25 1.60 -19.10 -29.33
N ASP A 26 1.42 -20.36 -29.70
CA ASP A 26 0.64 -21.33 -28.93
C ASP A 26 1.28 -21.67 -27.58
N GLU A 27 2.59 -21.86 -27.56
CA GLU A 27 3.36 -22.03 -26.31
C GLU A 27 3.21 -20.81 -25.41
N LEU A 28 3.37 -19.61 -25.97
CA LEU A 28 3.20 -18.35 -25.23
C LEU A 28 1.78 -18.21 -24.65
N ARG A 29 0.75 -18.58 -25.41
CA ARG A 29 -0.65 -18.56 -24.94
C ARG A 29 -0.88 -19.54 -23.79
N ASN A 30 -0.29 -20.73 -23.85
CA ASN A 30 -0.35 -21.72 -22.79
C ASN A 30 0.39 -21.25 -21.52
N ASP A 31 1.57 -20.67 -21.69
CA ASP A 31 2.38 -20.11 -20.61
C ASP A 31 1.67 -18.97 -19.89
N LYS A 32 1.02 -18.06 -20.64
CA LYS A 32 0.14 -17.04 -20.07
C LYS A 32 -1.00 -17.66 -19.25
N GLY A 33 -1.58 -18.76 -19.72
CA GLY A 33 -2.60 -19.51 -18.98
C GLY A 33 -2.09 -20.05 -17.63
N GLY A 34 -0.89 -20.63 -17.60
CA GLY A 34 -0.23 -21.08 -16.36
C GLY A 34 0.14 -19.94 -15.42
N LEU A 35 0.60 -18.82 -15.97
CA LEU A 35 0.99 -17.61 -15.27
C LEU A 35 -0.18 -16.95 -14.54
N ILE A 36 -1.38 -16.92 -15.13
CA ILE A 36 -2.62 -16.42 -14.49
C ILE A 36 -2.82 -17.09 -13.12
N ALA A 37 -2.75 -18.43 -13.06
CA ALA A 37 -2.90 -19.16 -11.81
C ALA A 37 -1.69 -18.96 -10.88
N GLY A 38 -0.47 -19.00 -11.42
CA GLY A 38 0.77 -18.85 -10.66
C GLY A 38 0.87 -17.51 -9.94
N ILE A 39 0.63 -16.39 -10.64
CA ILE A 39 0.69 -15.05 -10.06
C ILE A 39 -0.43 -14.83 -9.04
N PHE A 40 -1.64 -15.35 -9.30
CA PHE A 40 -2.73 -15.28 -8.34
C PHE A 40 -2.36 -15.94 -7.02
N VAL A 41 -1.89 -17.19 -7.06
CA VAL A 41 -1.51 -17.95 -5.87
C VAL A 41 -0.32 -17.31 -5.16
N LEU A 42 0.69 -16.86 -5.91
CA LEU A 42 1.87 -16.18 -5.37
C LEU A 42 1.48 -14.89 -4.62
N THR A 43 0.65 -14.04 -5.23
CA THR A 43 0.22 -12.78 -4.62
C THR A 43 -0.67 -13.03 -3.40
N LEU A 44 -1.59 -14.00 -3.49
CA LEU A 44 -2.49 -14.34 -2.40
C LEU A 44 -1.72 -14.90 -1.20
N THR A 45 -0.85 -15.88 -1.42
CA THR A 45 -0.03 -16.47 -0.36
C THR A 45 0.87 -15.42 0.30
N ALA A 46 1.57 -14.60 -0.49
CA ALA A 46 2.36 -13.48 0.01
C ALA A 46 1.54 -12.53 0.89
N SER A 47 0.32 -12.20 0.49
CA SER A 47 -0.55 -11.29 1.23
C SER A 47 -1.02 -11.83 2.58
N PHE A 48 -1.08 -13.15 2.76
CA PHE A 48 -1.45 -13.77 4.04
C PHE A 48 -0.25 -14.04 4.96
N VAL A 49 0.98 -14.04 4.45
CA VAL A 49 2.21 -14.21 5.26
C VAL A 49 2.24 -13.32 6.52
N PRO A 50 1.84 -12.03 6.48
CA PRO A 50 1.83 -11.17 7.66
C PRO A 50 0.96 -11.68 8.82
N TRP A 51 -0.15 -12.38 8.56
CA TRP A 51 -0.97 -13.00 9.61
C TRP A 51 -0.24 -14.16 10.30
N PHE A 52 0.61 -14.90 9.57
CA PHE A 52 1.42 -15.96 10.14
C PHE A 52 2.65 -15.40 10.89
N LEU A 53 3.33 -14.39 10.32
CA LEU A 53 4.52 -13.79 10.93
C LEU A 53 4.22 -12.97 12.18
N THR A 54 3.05 -12.33 12.26
CA THR A 54 2.64 -11.61 13.48
C THR A 54 2.41 -12.56 14.66
N LYS A 55 1.99 -13.81 14.43
CA LYS A 55 1.94 -14.85 15.47
C LYS A 55 3.33 -15.28 15.96
N ALA A 56 4.35 -15.17 15.12
CA ALA A 56 5.73 -15.56 15.44
C ALA A 56 6.51 -14.53 16.28
N LYS A 57 5.86 -13.46 16.79
CA LYS A 57 6.46 -12.40 17.63
C LYS A 57 7.76 -11.78 17.03
N ILE A 58 7.85 -11.66 15.71
CA ILE A 58 8.99 -11.02 15.06
C ILE A 58 8.91 -9.50 15.27
N THR A 59 9.70 -9.00 16.22
CA THR A 59 9.70 -7.58 16.65
C THR A 59 10.08 -6.58 15.55
N ASN A 60 10.84 -7.03 14.54
CA ASN A 60 11.36 -6.18 13.47
C ASN A 60 10.66 -6.36 12.12
N LEU A 61 9.48 -7.00 12.07
CA LEU A 61 8.77 -7.34 10.83
C LEU A 61 8.55 -6.11 9.93
N VAL A 62 8.01 -5.02 10.50
CA VAL A 62 7.75 -3.77 9.77
C VAL A 62 9.04 -3.15 9.22
N SER A 63 10.14 -3.22 9.98
CA SER A 63 11.44 -2.71 9.53
C SER A 63 12.01 -3.54 8.38
N VAL A 64 11.93 -4.87 8.45
CA VAL A 64 12.40 -5.75 7.36
C VAL A 64 11.57 -5.52 6.10
N VAL A 65 10.25 -5.49 6.23
CA VAL A 65 9.35 -5.23 5.10
C VAL A 65 9.66 -3.86 4.51
N SER A 66 9.89 -2.82 5.31
CA SER A 66 10.21 -1.50 4.77
C SER A 66 11.48 -1.45 3.91
N ILE A 67 12.48 -2.29 4.22
CA ILE A 67 13.69 -2.43 3.40
C ILE A 67 13.35 -3.16 2.09
N LEU A 68 12.55 -4.23 2.18
CA LEU A 68 12.08 -4.97 1.01
C LEU A 68 11.16 -4.12 0.12
N THR A 69 10.33 -3.25 0.68
CA THR A 69 9.50 -2.29 -0.06
C THR A 69 10.37 -1.32 -0.85
N CYS A 70 11.44 -0.80 -0.24
CA CYS A 70 12.39 0.05 -0.97
C CYS A 70 13.14 -0.74 -2.06
N LEU A 71 13.51 -2.00 -1.82
CA LEU A 71 14.08 -2.88 -2.85
C LEU A 71 13.09 -3.04 -4.03
N SER A 72 11.83 -3.36 -3.72
CA SER A 72 10.74 -3.49 -4.70
C SER A 72 10.57 -2.22 -5.53
N ALA A 73 10.51 -1.05 -4.88
CA ALA A 73 10.42 0.24 -5.57
C ALA A 73 11.58 0.45 -6.56
N GLY A 74 12.80 0.09 -6.16
CA GLY A 74 13.97 0.12 -7.04
C GLY A 74 13.83 -0.80 -8.25
N VAL A 75 13.43 -2.05 -8.01
CA VAL A 75 13.19 -3.08 -9.04
C VAL A 75 12.13 -2.59 -10.04
N ILE A 76 11.00 -2.08 -9.56
CA ILE A 76 9.89 -1.58 -10.40
C ILE A 76 10.33 -0.40 -11.26
N ILE A 77 11.08 0.57 -10.71
CA ILE A 77 11.63 1.68 -11.50
C ILE A 77 12.56 1.16 -12.60
N GLY A 78 13.43 0.21 -12.25
CA GLY A 78 14.36 -0.40 -13.21
C GLY A 78 13.63 -1.14 -14.33
N ALA A 79 12.60 -1.92 -14.00
CA ALA A 79 11.74 -2.60 -14.97
C ALA A 79 11.00 -1.61 -15.89
N GLY A 80 10.37 -0.59 -15.31
CA GLY A 80 9.62 0.41 -16.06
C GLY A 80 10.51 1.18 -17.06
N PHE A 81 11.66 1.68 -16.59
CA PHE A 81 12.52 2.54 -17.42
C PHE A 81 13.44 1.78 -18.37
N ASN A 82 13.99 0.63 -17.99
CA ASN A 82 15.03 -0.05 -18.77
C ASN A 82 14.51 -1.19 -19.64
N HIS A 83 13.27 -1.64 -19.42
CA HIS A 83 12.66 -2.74 -20.19
C HIS A 83 11.36 -2.27 -20.87
N ILE A 84 10.33 -1.95 -20.09
CA ILE A 84 8.99 -1.66 -20.63
C ILE A 84 8.96 -0.41 -21.52
N LEU A 85 9.67 0.66 -21.11
CA LEU A 85 9.65 1.92 -21.84
C LEU A 85 10.37 1.84 -23.21
N PRO A 86 11.57 1.22 -23.30
CA PRO A 86 12.17 0.87 -24.59
C PRO A 86 11.25 0.03 -25.48
N ASP A 87 10.68 -1.07 -24.97
CA ASP A 87 9.76 -1.93 -25.74
C ASP A 87 8.58 -1.13 -26.30
N ALA A 88 7.97 -0.27 -25.46
CA ALA A 88 6.89 0.60 -25.90
C ALA A 88 7.31 1.55 -27.03
N ALA A 89 8.55 2.07 -26.99
CA ALA A 89 9.06 2.97 -28.02
C ALA A 89 9.31 2.24 -29.34
N GLU A 90 9.84 1.01 -29.30
CA GLU A 90 10.05 0.16 -30.48
C GLU A 90 8.75 -0.21 -31.17
N GLU A 91 7.69 -0.51 -30.40
CA GLU A 91 6.35 -0.79 -30.91
C GLU A 91 5.76 0.45 -31.64
N PHE A 92 5.92 1.67 -31.09
CA PHE A 92 5.51 2.89 -31.81
C PHE A 92 6.31 3.13 -33.09
N GLN A 93 7.62 2.90 -33.05
CA GLN A 93 8.48 3.04 -34.24
C GLN A 93 8.05 2.06 -35.34
N SER A 94 7.83 0.79 -34.98
CA SER A 94 7.36 -0.25 -35.90
C SER A 94 6.01 0.10 -36.53
N TYR A 95 5.09 0.70 -35.76
CA TYR A 95 3.82 1.19 -36.29
C TYR A 95 3.99 2.31 -37.31
N VAL A 96 4.79 3.33 -37.00
CA VAL A 96 5.03 4.47 -37.90
C VAL A 96 5.70 4.02 -39.19
N GLU A 97 6.71 3.17 -39.11
CA GLU A 97 7.42 2.63 -40.27
C GLU A 97 6.47 1.85 -41.20
N ALA A 98 5.53 1.09 -40.62
CA ALA A 98 4.59 0.27 -41.38
C ALA A 98 3.42 1.07 -42.00
N VAL A 99 2.90 2.09 -41.32
CA VAL A 99 1.68 2.82 -41.74
C VAL A 99 1.98 4.15 -42.41
N ALA A 100 2.99 4.88 -41.95
CA ALA A 100 3.27 6.25 -42.39
C ALA A 100 4.77 6.57 -42.33
N PRO A 101 5.61 5.93 -43.17
CA PRO A 101 7.06 6.09 -43.14
C PRO A 101 7.52 7.53 -43.41
N ASP A 102 6.76 8.32 -44.16
CA ASP A 102 7.03 9.74 -44.44
C ASP A 102 6.40 10.70 -43.41
N ASN A 103 5.89 10.19 -42.29
CA ASN A 103 5.24 11.02 -41.28
C ASN A 103 6.26 11.87 -40.53
N LYS A 104 6.08 13.19 -40.57
CA LYS A 104 6.90 14.18 -39.84
C LYS A 104 6.95 13.93 -38.33
N TYR A 105 5.96 13.24 -37.77
CA TYR A 105 5.87 12.94 -36.34
C TYR A 105 6.46 11.56 -35.98
N GLY A 106 7.12 10.86 -36.91
CA GLY A 106 7.68 9.54 -36.63
C GLY A 106 8.70 9.52 -35.49
N ASP A 107 9.48 10.59 -35.36
CA ASP A 107 10.47 10.75 -34.28
C ASP A 107 9.86 11.27 -32.95
N PHE A 108 8.54 11.48 -32.89
CA PHE A 108 7.92 11.98 -31.66
C PHE A 108 7.92 10.87 -30.58
N PRO A 109 8.34 11.15 -29.32
CA PRO A 109 8.44 10.14 -28.28
C PRO A 109 7.06 9.83 -27.67
N PHE A 110 6.20 9.17 -28.43
CA PHE A 110 4.83 8.79 -28.03
C PHE A 110 4.83 7.98 -26.73
N ALA A 111 5.72 6.98 -26.63
CA ALA A 111 5.81 6.13 -25.45
C ALA A 111 6.04 6.94 -24.16
N HIS A 112 7.10 7.74 -24.15
CA HIS A 112 7.47 8.62 -23.03
C HIS A 112 6.35 9.60 -22.67
N THR A 113 5.68 10.16 -23.68
CA THR A 113 4.58 11.11 -23.46
C THR A 113 3.40 10.42 -22.76
N ILE A 114 2.98 9.25 -23.24
CA ILE A 114 1.88 8.48 -22.66
C ILE A 114 2.23 7.98 -21.25
N THR A 115 3.47 7.55 -21.03
CA THR A 115 3.98 7.15 -19.71
C THR A 115 3.84 8.26 -18.67
N ILE A 116 4.28 9.48 -19.00
CA ILE A 116 4.19 10.62 -18.07
C ILE A 116 2.74 11.07 -17.88
N VAL A 117 1.92 11.10 -18.95
CA VAL A 117 0.48 11.41 -18.84
C VAL A 117 -0.24 10.41 -17.95
N THR A 118 0.05 9.11 -18.11
CA THR A 118 -0.52 8.04 -17.27
C THR A 118 -0.11 8.21 -15.80
N MET A 119 1.17 8.49 -15.52
CA MET A 119 1.63 8.74 -14.16
C MET A 119 0.87 9.91 -13.51
N PHE A 120 0.72 11.04 -14.22
CA PHE A 120 -0.06 12.18 -13.71
C PHE A 120 -1.54 11.85 -13.53
N ALA A 121 -2.13 11.09 -14.46
CA ALA A 121 -3.53 10.66 -14.35
C ALA A 121 -3.75 9.80 -13.09
N LEU A 122 -2.83 8.87 -12.78
CA LEU A 122 -2.91 8.04 -11.58
C LEU A 122 -2.74 8.86 -10.30
N ILE A 123 -1.83 9.84 -10.29
CA ILE A 123 -1.70 10.79 -9.16
C ILE A 123 -3.01 11.56 -8.98
N CYS A 124 -3.65 12.03 -10.06
CA CYS A 124 -4.94 12.72 -9.97
C CYS A 124 -6.03 11.81 -9.40
N VAL A 125 -6.12 10.56 -9.86
CA VAL A 125 -7.06 9.56 -9.33
C VAL A 125 -6.84 9.36 -7.83
N ASP A 126 -5.60 9.14 -7.40
CA ASP A 126 -5.23 9.00 -6.00
C ASP A 126 -5.67 10.21 -5.15
N LYS A 127 -5.36 11.43 -5.60
CA LYS A 127 -5.79 12.66 -4.91
C LYS A 127 -7.30 12.82 -4.82
N ILE A 128 -8.03 12.43 -5.87
CA ILE A 128 -9.51 12.47 -5.86
C ILE A 128 -10.06 11.45 -4.87
N LEU A 129 -9.51 10.24 -4.84
CA LEU A 129 -9.93 9.18 -3.90
C LEU A 129 -9.69 9.58 -2.45
N VAL A 130 -8.54 10.20 -2.16
CA VAL A 130 -8.24 10.72 -0.81
C VAL A 130 -9.20 11.85 -0.45
N SER A 131 -9.40 12.83 -1.35
CA SER A 131 -10.23 14.01 -1.06
C SER A 131 -11.72 13.69 -0.96
N GLY A 132 -12.19 12.67 -1.67
CA GLY A 132 -13.58 12.19 -1.58
C GLY A 132 -13.86 11.29 -0.37
N GLY A 133 -12.82 10.85 0.35
CA GLY A 133 -12.93 9.87 1.43
C GLY A 133 -13.14 10.46 2.82
N LEU A 134 -12.54 11.60 3.15
CA LEU A 134 -12.63 12.24 4.48
C LEU A 134 -12.34 13.74 4.35
N ASP A 135 -13.27 14.58 4.78
CA ASP A 135 -13.03 16.00 5.01
C ASP A 135 -11.89 16.21 6.03
N GLY A 136 -10.85 16.93 5.62
CA GLY A 136 -9.92 17.62 6.53
C GLY A 136 -8.63 16.87 6.87
N GLU A 137 -7.59 17.03 6.06
CA GLU A 137 -6.41 17.84 6.45
C GLU A 137 -5.47 17.92 5.24
N ALA A 138 -5.36 19.12 4.68
CA ALA A 138 -4.30 19.43 3.73
C ALA A 138 -2.95 19.29 4.45
N ASP A 139 -1.97 18.68 3.79
CA ASP A 139 -0.53 18.90 4.03
C ASP A 139 0.31 17.83 4.77
N HIS A 140 -0.08 16.54 4.79
CA HIS A 140 0.78 15.47 5.34
C HIS A 140 1.04 14.31 4.35
N ASN A 141 2.32 14.02 4.08
CA ASN A 141 2.76 12.82 3.36
C ASN A 141 2.21 11.56 4.06
N HIS A 142 1.32 10.85 3.39
CA HIS A 142 0.44 9.84 3.99
C HIS A 142 1.10 8.47 4.26
N MET A 143 2.44 8.44 4.30
CA MET A 143 3.26 7.22 4.18
C MET A 143 3.88 6.76 5.49
N ASP A 144 3.56 7.46 6.58
CA ASP A 144 3.99 7.11 7.92
C ASP A 144 3.14 5.98 8.52
N LEU A 145 3.61 4.71 8.41
CA LEU A 145 3.09 3.61 9.27
C LEU A 145 3.78 3.60 10.66
N SER A 146 4.66 4.55 10.98
CA SER A 146 5.35 4.60 12.28
C SER A 146 4.57 5.31 13.39
N GLN A 147 3.46 5.98 13.07
CA GLN A 147 2.51 6.48 14.09
C GLN A 147 1.83 5.38 14.90
N HIS A 148 2.05 4.10 14.56
CA HIS A 148 1.58 2.95 15.32
C HIS A 148 2.43 2.58 16.55
N ASN A 149 3.19 3.52 17.14
CA ASN A 149 3.93 3.22 18.38
C ASN A 149 4.24 4.45 19.27
N HIS A 150 3.24 5.26 19.63
CA HIS A 150 3.40 6.35 20.59
C HIS A 150 2.20 6.50 21.56
N PRO A 151 2.35 6.14 22.85
CA PRO A 151 2.02 7.05 23.93
C PRO A 151 3.17 8.08 24.06
N SER A 152 2.81 9.32 24.37
CA SER A 152 3.69 10.48 24.58
C SER A 152 5.10 10.17 25.16
N PRO A 153 6.22 10.53 24.50
CA PRO A 153 7.56 10.35 25.05
C PRO A 153 8.07 11.64 25.70
N HIS A 154 7.76 11.84 26.99
CA HIS A 154 8.73 12.46 27.88
C HIS A 154 9.69 11.37 28.36
N ALA A 155 10.99 11.61 28.15
CA ALA A 155 12.11 10.88 28.73
C ALA A 155 12.43 9.49 28.14
N ALA A 156 13.73 9.30 27.92
CA ALA A 156 14.38 8.08 27.48
C ALA A 156 13.99 6.87 28.34
N GLY A 157 13.65 5.75 27.70
CA GLY A 157 13.37 4.49 28.37
C GLY A 157 12.58 3.53 27.48
N GLU A 158 13.32 2.60 26.86
CA GLU A 158 12.95 1.20 26.61
C GLU A 158 11.43 0.86 26.68
N ILE A 159 10.79 0.60 25.54
CA ILE A 159 9.44 0.00 25.50
C ILE A 159 9.55 -1.41 24.94
N ASP A 160 9.33 -2.34 25.87
CA ASP A 160 9.31 -3.79 25.76
C ASP A 160 8.06 -4.27 24.98
N LEU A 161 8.27 -5.07 23.94
CA LEU A 161 7.21 -5.68 23.12
C LEU A 161 6.66 -6.98 23.76
N ASN A 162 6.69 -7.10 25.09
CA ASN A 162 6.06 -8.19 25.87
C ASN A 162 4.68 -7.85 26.46
N ILE A 163 4.14 -6.65 26.25
CA ILE A 163 2.88 -6.22 26.89
C ILE A 163 1.62 -6.63 26.09
N TYR A 164 1.74 -7.11 24.86
CA TYR A 164 0.59 -7.51 24.02
C TYR A 164 0.45 -9.03 23.83
N THR A 165 1.02 -9.84 24.72
CA THR A 165 0.99 -11.31 24.59
C THR A 165 0.27 -12.04 25.73
N ASN A 166 -0.58 -11.33 26.49
CA ASN A 166 -1.54 -11.91 27.43
C ASN A 166 -2.85 -11.10 27.30
N GLY A 167 -3.86 -11.71 26.71
CA GLY A 167 -5.14 -11.05 26.41
C GLY A 167 -5.98 -11.95 25.51
N ASP A 168 -6.21 -13.16 26.03
CA ASP A 168 -7.45 -13.91 25.96
C ASP A 168 -8.15 -13.96 24.59
N ASP A 169 -7.80 -15.01 23.84
CA ASP A 169 -8.73 -15.71 22.95
C ASP A 169 -9.86 -16.28 23.83
N ASP A 170 -10.91 -15.50 24.11
CA ASP A 170 -12.16 -16.02 24.65
C ASP A 170 -13.25 -15.96 23.57
N ASP A 171 -13.76 -17.16 23.31
CA ASP A 171 -14.78 -17.53 22.35
C ASP A 171 -16.13 -16.84 22.61
N ASP A 172 -16.66 -16.09 21.65
CA ASP A 172 -18.09 -15.75 21.63
C ASP A 172 -18.86 -16.88 20.91
N ASP A 173 -19.09 -17.96 21.67
CA ASP A 173 -20.03 -19.03 21.33
C ASP A 173 -21.46 -18.52 21.53
N VAL A 174 -22.26 -18.65 20.48
CA VAL A 174 -23.69 -18.33 20.43
C VAL A 174 -24.45 -19.47 21.10
N ASN A 175 -25.21 -19.19 22.17
CA ASN A 175 -26.31 -20.06 22.58
C ASN A 175 -27.52 -19.24 23.04
N GLU A 176 -28.59 -19.37 22.26
CA GLU A 176 -29.98 -19.21 22.68
C GLU A 176 -30.29 -20.25 23.77
N ASP A 177 -31.03 -19.87 24.81
CA ASP A 177 -32.20 -20.62 25.31
C ASP A 177 -32.83 -19.94 26.54
N GLN A 178 -34.14 -20.09 26.61
CA GLN A 178 -35.13 -19.47 27.49
C GLN A 178 -35.08 -19.99 28.93
N GLU A 179 -35.57 -19.21 29.90
CA GLU A 179 -36.48 -19.72 30.95
C GLU A 179 -37.16 -18.59 31.76
N GLU A 180 -38.48 -18.75 31.94
CA GLU A 180 -39.41 -17.88 32.65
C GLU A 180 -39.55 -18.25 34.15
N ASP A 181 -39.99 -17.25 34.92
CA ASP A 181 -41.09 -17.32 35.92
C ASP A 181 -40.82 -17.16 37.44
N SER A 182 -41.62 -16.23 37.96
CA SER A 182 -42.24 -15.99 39.29
C SER A 182 -41.44 -15.90 40.60
N THR A 183 -41.62 -14.78 41.33
CA THR A 183 -42.66 -14.67 42.40
C THR A 183 -42.69 -13.33 43.17
N LYS A 184 -43.89 -12.71 43.16
CA LYS A 184 -44.68 -12.12 44.29
C LYS A 184 -44.47 -10.67 44.77
N ASP A 185 -45.59 -9.94 44.60
CA ASP A 185 -46.00 -8.65 45.15
C ASP A 185 -46.27 -8.65 46.67
N ASP A 186 -46.17 -7.48 47.32
CA ASP A 186 -47.20 -6.95 48.25
C ASP A 186 -46.89 -5.49 48.68
N GLU A 187 -47.98 -4.74 48.90
CA GLU A 187 -48.19 -3.28 48.89
C GLU A 187 -47.80 -2.48 50.17
N LYS A 188 -47.54 -1.14 50.03
CA LYS A 188 -48.30 0.00 50.67
C LYS A 188 -47.53 1.34 50.85
N GLU A 189 -48.01 2.35 50.13
CA GLU A 189 -48.38 3.77 50.47
C GLU A 189 -47.57 4.75 51.38
N HIS A 190 -47.37 5.95 50.79
CA HIS A 190 -47.51 7.36 51.27
C HIS A 190 -46.48 8.12 52.16
N GLY A 191 -46.10 9.34 51.70
CA GLY A 191 -45.79 10.52 52.56
C GLY A 191 -44.70 11.51 52.07
N HIS A 192 -45.06 12.78 51.81
CA HIS A 192 -44.16 13.91 51.42
C HIS A 192 -43.58 14.72 52.61
N GLY A 193 -42.44 15.41 52.40
CA GLY A 193 -41.97 16.52 53.25
C GLY A 193 -40.70 17.24 52.75
N HIS A 194 -40.72 18.58 52.64
CA HIS A 194 -39.65 19.50 52.21
C HIS A 194 -38.96 20.20 53.40
N GLY A 195 -37.69 20.63 53.25
CA GLY A 195 -37.01 21.55 54.18
C GLY A 195 -35.78 22.25 53.57
N HIS A 196 -35.69 23.59 53.72
CA HIS A 196 -34.63 24.50 53.24
C HIS A 196 -33.77 25.02 54.42
N GLY A 197 -32.51 25.39 54.15
CA GLY A 197 -31.66 26.14 55.10
C GLY A 197 -30.64 27.04 54.39
N HIS A 198 -30.64 28.35 54.72
CA HIS A 198 -29.72 29.40 54.26
C HIS A 198 -28.78 29.85 55.39
N GLY A 199 -27.56 30.27 55.06
CA GLY A 199 -26.66 31.00 55.96
C GLY A 199 -25.76 31.98 55.20
N HIS A 200 -25.93 33.27 55.47
CA HIS A 200 -25.09 34.38 54.99
C HIS A 200 -24.07 34.77 56.07
N ASN A 201 -22.90 35.26 55.65
CA ASN A 201 -22.24 36.34 56.39
C ASN A 201 -21.40 37.23 55.47
N SER A 202 -21.52 38.54 55.68
CA SER A 202 -20.85 39.62 54.96
C SER A 202 -19.99 40.43 55.94
N SER A 203 -18.83 40.95 55.52
CA SER A 203 -18.47 42.39 55.65
C SER A 203 -16.99 42.67 55.38
N ASN A 204 -16.78 43.76 54.60
CA ASN A 204 -15.73 44.80 54.67
C ASN A 204 -14.24 44.43 54.59
N SER A 205 -13.32 45.24 54.07
CA SER A 205 -13.26 46.42 53.18
C SER A 205 -11.83 46.98 53.34
N SER A 206 -11.14 47.24 52.23
CA SER A 206 -10.09 48.28 52.03
C SER A 206 -8.80 48.27 52.89
N SER A 207 -7.63 48.13 52.25
CA SER A 207 -6.78 49.28 51.91
C SER A 207 -5.39 48.88 51.36
N ASN A 208 -4.93 49.68 50.40
CA ASN A 208 -3.66 49.63 49.66
C ASN A 208 -2.39 49.75 50.52
N GLY A 209 -1.27 49.22 50.01
CA GLY A 209 0.07 49.66 50.42
C GLY A 209 1.23 48.93 49.71
N HIS A 210 1.81 49.59 48.71
CA HIS A 210 2.97 49.19 47.90
C HIS A 210 4.30 49.37 48.67
N GLY A 211 5.33 48.55 48.41
CA GLY A 211 6.69 48.82 48.90
C GLY A 211 7.76 47.76 48.58
N HIS A 212 8.57 48.02 47.54
CA HIS A 212 9.76 47.25 47.12
C HIS A 212 10.92 47.35 48.12
N GLY A 213 11.76 46.31 48.26
CA GLY A 213 13.02 46.44 48.99
C GLY A 213 13.88 45.17 49.18
N LEU A 214 14.59 44.78 48.13
CA LEU A 214 15.98 44.30 48.11
C LEU A 214 16.56 43.34 49.19
N LYS A 215 17.13 42.25 48.66
CA LYS A 215 18.49 41.70 48.89
C LYS A 215 18.76 40.71 50.05
N LYS A 216 19.19 39.52 49.59
CA LYS A 216 20.41 38.75 49.94
C LYS A 216 20.35 37.69 51.07
N LYS A 217 20.47 36.43 50.58
CA LYS A 217 21.48 35.40 50.90
C LYS A 217 21.59 34.83 52.33
N LYS A 218 21.44 33.49 52.33
CA LYS A 218 22.28 32.43 52.94
C LYS A 218 21.85 31.81 54.30
N LYS A 219 21.48 30.53 54.16
CA LYS A 219 21.93 29.32 54.89
C LYS A 219 21.72 29.22 56.41
N SER A 220 20.73 28.37 56.70
CA SER A 220 20.81 27.09 57.43
C SER A 220 20.75 27.04 58.97
N LYS A 221 19.83 26.15 59.38
CA LYS A 221 19.82 25.16 60.48
C LYS A 221 18.96 25.47 61.71
N LYS A 222 18.21 24.40 62.07
CA LYS A 222 17.49 24.08 63.34
C LYS A 222 16.08 24.70 63.45
N GLU A 223 15.00 24.01 63.85
CA GLU A 223 14.77 22.76 64.59
C GLU A 223 13.29 22.30 64.42
N HIS A 224 13.06 20.98 64.48
CA HIS A 224 11.90 20.18 64.93
C HIS A 224 10.42 20.67 64.79
N GLY A 225 9.61 19.84 64.12
CA GLY A 225 8.14 19.76 64.28
C GLY A 225 7.55 18.57 63.51
N HIS A 226 7.06 17.55 64.22
CA HIS A 226 6.30 16.42 63.67
C HIS A 226 4.88 16.85 63.29
N GLY A 227 4.35 16.31 62.19
CA GLY A 227 2.95 16.45 61.79
C GLY A 227 2.67 15.71 60.49
N HIS A 228 2.30 14.43 60.59
CA HIS A 228 1.66 13.71 59.50
C HIS A 228 0.23 14.22 59.36
N ASN A 229 -0.15 14.65 58.15
CA ASN A 229 -1.53 14.61 57.69
C ASN A 229 -1.51 14.40 56.17
N HIS A 230 -2.12 13.29 55.76
CA HIS A 230 -2.53 13.03 54.39
C HIS A 230 -3.73 13.94 54.09
N ASP A 231 -3.66 14.69 53.01
CA ASP A 231 -4.84 15.37 52.48
C ASP A 231 -4.96 15.09 50.98
N HIS A 232 -6.05 14.42 50.63
CA HIS A 232 -6.44 14.05 49.28
C HIS A 232 -7.14 15.25 48.65
N SER A 233 -6.54 15.87 47.63
CA SER A 233 -7.17 16.97 46.89
C SER A 233 -7.07 16.76 45.39
N SER A 234 -8.20 16.34 44.82
CA SER A 234 -8.70 16.53 43.46
C SER A 234 -7.68 16.48 42.30
N ASN A 235 -7.58 15.31 41.66
CA ASN A 235 -7.11 15.22 40.28
C ASN A 235 -8.33 14.93 39.38
N GLY A 236 -8.81 15.96 38.68
CA GLY A 236 -9.91 15.85 37.72
C GLY A 236 -9.48 15.03 36.50
N HIS A 237 -10.14 13.89 36.27
CA HIS A 237 -10.00 13.11 35.06
C HIS A 237 -10.78 13.77 33.91
N SER A 238 -10.06 14.20 32.87
CA SER A 238 -10.63 14.78 31.65
C SER A 238 -10.93 13.68 30.62
N HIS A 239 -12.18 13.60 30.16
CA HIS A 239 -12.63 12.80 29.01
C HIS A 239 -12.06 13.32 27.67
N LYS A 240 -10.84 12.91 27.28
CA LYS A 240 -10.26 13.26 25.95
C LYS A 240 -9.86 12.06 25.08
N ASP A 241 -9.90 10.83 25.57
CA ASP A 241 -9.29 9.68 24.88
C ASP A 241 -10.17 9.04 23.77
N GLU A 242 -11.47 9.32 23.73
CA GLU A 242 -12.39 8.67 22.78
C GLU A 242 -12.32 9.29 21.37
N LYS A 243 -12.10 10.60 21.25
CA LYS A 243 -12.00 11.26 19.93
C LYS A 243 -10.65 11.04 19.25
N ASP A 244 -9.57 10.85 20.01
CA ASP A 244 -8.24 10.64 19.45
C ASP A 244 -8.05 9.20 18.95
N SER A 245 -8.63 8.21 19.64
CA SER A 245 -8.63 6.81 19.19
C SER A 245 -9.45 6.59 17.91
N GLU A 246 -10.62 7.23 17.79
CA GLU A 246 -11.42 7.20 16.56
C GLU A 246 -10.68 7.83 15.37
N LYS A 247 -10.06 9.02 15.56
CA LYS A 247 -9.27 9.69 14.51
C LYS A 247 -8.08 8.86 14.03
N VAL A 248 -7.33 8.23 14.95
CA VAL A 248 -6.19 7.37 14.60
C VAL A 248 -6.66 6.14 13.81
N ASN A 249 -7.77 5.51 14.20
CA ASN A 249 -8.32 4.33 13.52
C ASN A 249 -8.87 4.68 12.12
N VAL A 250 -9.59 5.80 12.01
CA VAL A 250 -10.11 6.31 10.73
C VAL A 250 -8.98 6.64 9.76
N SER A 251 -7.92 7.32 10.21
CA SER A 251 -6.74 7.61 9.37
C SER A 251 -6.07 6.32 8.87
N SER A 252 -5.98 5.30 9.71
CA SER A 252 -5.32 4.03 9.38
C SER A 252 -6.12 3.22 8.34
N LYS A 253 -7.45 3.22 8.45
CA LYS A 253 -8.33 2.57 7.47
C LYS A 253 -8.28 3.26 6.12
N SER A 254 -8.33 4.58 6.09
CA SER A 254 -8.26 5.34 4.84
C SER A 254 -6.94 5.15 4.11
N LYS A 255 -5.81 5.11 4.83
CA LYS A 255 -4.49 4.75 4.27
C LYS A 255 -4.51 3.41 3.57
N ALA A 256 -5.00 2.38 4.25
CA ALA A 256 -5.02 1.03 3.70
C ALA A 256 -5.98 0.90 2.50
N TRP A 257 -7.09 1.63 2.51
CA TRP A 257 -8.02 1.70 1.37
C TRP A 257 -7.40 2.34 0.14
N VAL A 258 -6.79 3.51 0.30
CA VAL A 258 -6.09 4.22 -0.78
C VAL A 258 -4.99 3.33 -1.36
N PHE A 259 -4.18 2.73 -0.49
CA PHE A 259 -3.12 1.82 -0.88
C PHE A 259 -3.63 0.57 -1.61
N LEU A 260 -4.73 -0.03 -1.14
CA LEU A 260 -5.39 -1.16 -1.82
C LEU A 260 -5.83 -0.78 -3.24
N VAL A 261 -6.44 0.38 -3.42
CA VAL A 261 -6.90 0.84 -4.74
C VAL A 261 -5.71 1.12 -5.65
N ALA A 262 -4.68 1.82 -5.16
CA ALA A 262 -3.47 2.12 -5.93
C ALA A 262 -2.77 0.84 -6.41
N LEU A 263 -2.56 -0.15 -5.51
CA LEU A 263 -1.96 -1.43 -5.88
C LEU A 263 -2.86 -2.28 -6.81
N SER A 264 -4.18 -2.17 -6.68
CA SER A 264 -5.12 -2.86 -7.57
C SER A 264 -5.07 -2.28 -8.99
N LEU A 265 -5.00 -0.95 -9.12
CA LEU A 265 -4.83 -0.27 -10.40
C LEU A 265 -3.46 -0.56 -11.03
N HIS A 266 -2.39 -0.56 -10.25
CA HIS A 266 -1.09 -0.98 -10.75
C HIS A 266 -1.12 -2.45 -11.21
N SER A 267 -1.73 -3.34 -10.42
CA SER A 267 -1.80 -4.77 -10.71
C SER A 267 -2.59 -5.10 -11.98
N ILE A 268 -3.62 -4.32 -12.34
CA ILE A 268 -4.31 -4.52 -13.62
C ILE A 268 -3.45 -4.10 -14.81
N PHE A 269 -2.68 -3.02 -14.71
CA PHE A 269 -1.79 -2.58 -15.81
C PHE A 269 -0.55 -3.46 -15.95
N ASP A 270 -0.03 -3.96 -14.85
CA ASP A 270 1.00 -5.00 -14.79
C ASP A 270 0.55 -6.24 -15.58
N GLY A 271 -0.66 -6.72 -15.29
CA GLY A 271 -1.26 -7.83 -16.03
C GLY A 271 -1.54 -7.50 -17.50
N LEU A 272 -2.02 -6.29 -17.79
CA LEU A 272 -2.34 -5.84 -19.14
C LEU A 272 -1.09 -5.87 -20.05
N GLY A 273 0.06 -5.42 -19.53
CA GLY A 273 1.35 -5.49 -20.23
C GLY A 273 1.73 -6.93 -20.57
N LEU A 274 1.79 -7.81 -19.56
CA LEU A 274 2.07 -9.25 -19.73
C LEU A 274 1.11 -9.93 -20.70
N GLY A 275 -0.18 -9.58 -20.64
CA GLY A 275 -1.21 -10.12 -21.51
C GLY A 275 -1.06 -9.69 -22.97
N SER A 276 -0.59 -8.46 -23.21
CA SER A 276 -0.47 -7.88 -24.55
C SER A 276 0.78 -8.32 -25.33
N GLU A 277 1.81 -8.81 -24.64
CA GLU A 277 3.07 -9.22 -25.27
C GLU A 277 2.92 -10.42 -26.20
N THR A 278 3.35 -10.31 -27.45
CA THR A 278 3.30 -11.47 -28.39
C THR A 278 4.69 -12.04 -28.69
N GLN A 279 5.75 -11.36 -28.30
CA GLN A 279 7.12 -11.82 -28.48
C GLN A 279 7.59 -12.56 -27.23
N LYS A 280 8.25 -13.71 -27.41
CA LYS A 280 8.68 -14.56 -26.28
C LYS A 280 9.68 -13.84 -25.38
N ASP A 281 10.68 -13.19 -25.96
CA ASP A 281 11.76 -12.55 -25.21
C ASP A 281 11.23 -11.39 -24.35
N SER A 282 10.48 -10.47 -24.96
CA SER A 282 9.80 -9.36 -24.25
C SER A 282 8.84 -9.87 -23.17
N PHE A 283 8.09 -10.94 -23.44
CA PHE A 283 7.19 -11.54 -22.46
C PHE A 283 7.92 -12.13 -21.25
N TYR A 284 8.92 -12.99 -21.46
CA TYR A 284 9.66 -13.60 -20.34
C TYR A 284 10.47 -12.57 -19.57
N GLY A 285 10.95 -11.55 -20.28
CA GLY A 285 11.60 -10.43 -19.67
C GLY A 285 10.73 -9.63 -18.72
N LEU A 286 9.55 -9.25 -19.21
CA LEU A 286 8.53 -8.61 -18.40
C LEU A 286 8.10 -9.53 -17.25
N LEU A 287 7.93 -10.83 -17.50
CA LEU A 287 7.57 -11.80 -16.46
C LEU A 287 8.60 -11.87 -15.34
N ILE A 288 9.89 -11.96 -15.65
CA ILE A 288 10.96 -11.98 -14.65
C ILE A 288 10.94 -10.68 -13.84
N ALA A 289 10.80 -9.54 -14.52
CA ALA A 289 10.71 -8.23 -13.88
C ALA A 289 9.51 -8.13 -12.91
N VAL A 290 8.35 -8.67 -13.31
CA VAL A 290 7.14 -8.71 -12.49
C VAL A 290 7.32 -9.63 -11.28
N LEU A 291 7.78 -10.87 -11.49
CA LEU A 291 8.00 -11.82 -10.41
C LEU A 291 9.01 -11.32 -9.37
N ALA A 292 9.98 -10.51 -9.78
CA ALA A 292 10.97 -9.91 -8.88
C ALA A 292 10.36 -9.00 -7.81
N HIS A 293 9.19 -8.41 -8.05
CA HIS A 293 8.53 -7.51 -7.09
C HIS A 293 7.12 -7.97 -6.65
N LYS A 294 6.47 -8.88 -7.39
CA LYS A 294 5.08 -9.26 -7.12
C LYS A 294 4.83 -9.86 -5.74
N PHE A 295 5.76 -10.69 -5.28
CA PHE A 295 5.69 -11.28 -3.94
C PHE A 295 5.81 -10.19 -2.85
N LEU A 296 6.67 -9.19 -3.07
CA LEU A 296 6.86 -8.10 -2.13
C LEU A 296 5.62 -7.20 -2.06
N ASP A 297 4.97 -6.93 -3.18
CA ASP A 297 3.73 -6.14 -3.20
C ASP A 297 2.62 -6.81 -2.41
N GLY A 298 2.45 -8.13 -2.56
CA GLY A 298 1.53 -8.92 -1.75
C GLY A 298 1.83 -8.80 -0.25
N LEU A 299 3.10 -8.96 0.16
CA LEU A 299 3.51 -8.80 1.56
C LEU A 299 3.19 -7.41 2.12
N VAL A 300 3.49 -6.36 1.36
CA VAL A 300 3.28 -4.96 1.79
C VAL A 300 1.79 -4.67 1.93
N LEU A 301 0.97 -5.10 0.96
CA LEU A 301 -0.48 -4.98 1.05
C LEU A 301 -1.05 -5.74 2.23
N GLY A 302 -0.59 -6.98 2.44
CA GLY A 302 -1.01 -7.80 3.58
C GLY A 302 -0.75 -7.13 4.93
N ILE A 303 0.40 -6.46 5.08
CA ILE A 303 0.73 -5.68 6.28
C ILE A 303 -0.19 -4.47 6.41
N ALA A 304 -0.38 -3.70 5.34
CA ALA A 304 -1.26 -2.53 5.37
C ALA A 304 -2.70 -2.90 5.80
N ILE A 305 -3.27 -3.97 5.24
CA ILE A 305 -4.61 -4.45 5.60
C ILE A 305 -4.65 -5.01 7.02
N LYS A 306 -3.62 -5.77 7.45
CA LYS A 306 -3.55 -6.32 8.82
C LYS A 306 -3.51 -5.22 9.89
N TYR A 307 -2.73 -4.15 9.67
CA TYR A 307 -2.59 -3.03 10.61
C TYR A 307 -3.67 -1.95 10.46
N ALA A 308 -4.55 -2.05 9.47
CA ALA A 308 -5.76 -1.23 9.37
C ALA A 308 -6.90 -1.71 10.28
N TYR A 309 -6.73 -2.87 10.95
CA TYR A 309 -7.71 -3.48 11.85
C TYR A 309 -9.11 -3.63 11.22
N PHE A 310 -9.16 -3.97 9.93
CA PHE A 310 -10.40 -4.41 9.31
C PHE A 310 -10.85 -5.78 9.86
N SER A 311 -12.13 -6.10 9.71
CA SER A 311 -12.60 -7.45 10.02
C SER A 311 -11.87 -8.49 9.16
N PHE A 312 -11.65 -9.69 9.69
CA PHE A 312 -10.93 -10.73 8.98
C PHE A 312 -11.61 -11.08 7.65
N LYS A 313 -12.94 -11.14 7.63
CA LYS A 313 -13.74 -11.35 6.41
C LYS A 313 -13.46 -10.29 5.35
N PHE A 314 -13.47 -9.02 5.75
CA PHE A 314 -13.17 -7.92 4.83
C PHE A 314 -11.73 -8.01 4.31
N SER A 315 -10.77 -8.29 5.19
CA SER A 315 -9.36 -8.45 4.82
C SER A 315 -9.18 -9.55 3.75
N CYS A 316 -9.83 -10.71 3.92
CA CYS A 316 -9.79 -11.78 2.94
C CYS A 316 -10.36 -11.34 1.58
N ILE A 317 -11.51 -10.65 1.57
CA ILE A 317 -12.13 -10.17 0.33
C ILE A 317 -11.22 -9.17 -0.38
N ALA A 318 -10.65 -8.21 0.35
CA ALA A 318 -9.74 -7.21 -0.19
C ALA A 318 -8.48 -7.83 -0.80
N LEU A 319 -7.88 -8.81 -0.14
CA LEU A 319 -6.66 -9.49 -0.62
C LEU A 319 -6.95 -10.40 -1.82
N VAL A 320 -8.08 -11.11 -1.83
CA VAL A 320 -8.51 -11.91 -3.00
C VAL A 320 -8.78 -10.99 -4.19
N PHE A 321 -9.45 -9.85 -3.96
CA PHE A 321 -9.69 -8.85 -4.99
C PHE A 321 -8.36 -8.34 -5.58
N ALA A 322 -7.44 -7.88 -4.74
CA ALA A 322 -6.14 -7.39 -5.20
C ALA A 322 -5.33 -8.47 -5.95
N ALA A 323 -5.32 -9.71 -5.46
CA ALA A 323 -4.64 -10.82 -6.14
C ALA A 323 -5.25 -11.17 -7.51
N ALA A 324 -6.56 -10.96 -7.69
CA ALA A 324 -7.25 -11.22 -8.95
C ALA A 324 -6.99 -10.15 -10.04
N MET A 325 -6.53 -8.96 -9.68
CA MET A 325 -6.38 -7.84 -10.63
C MET A 325 -5.32 -8.11 -11.72
N THR A 326 -4.22 -8.79 -11.41
CA THR A 326 -3.20 -9.14 -12.41
C THR A 326 -3.65 -10.24 -13.37
N PRO A 327 -4.21 -11.38 -12.89
CA PRO A 327 -4.92 -12.34 -13.73
C PRO A 327 -5.94 -11.68 -14.66
N LEU A 328 -6.75 -10.75 -14.13
CA LEU A 328 -7.72 -10.00 -14.92
C LEU A 328 -7.04 -9.15 -16.00
N GLY A 329 -5.98 -8.42 -15.64
CA GLY A 329 -5.17 -7.66 -16.59
C GLY A 329 -4.60 -8.52 -17.71
N ILE A 330 -4.04 -9.70 -17.39
CA ILE A 330 -3.49 -10.64 -18.37
C ILE A 330 -4.58 -11.10 -19.33
N GLY A 331 -5.75 -11.48 -18.80
CA GLY A 331 -6.88 -11.89 -19.63
C GLY A 331 -7.36 -10.79 -20.58
N ILE A 332 -7.45 -9.54 -20.11
CA ILE A 332 -7.79 -8.38 -20.95
C ILE A 332 -6.70 -8.15 -22.01
N GLY A 333 -5.42 -8.19 -21.63
CA GLY A 333 -4.30 -8.00 -22.54
C GLY A 333 -4.27 -9.06 -23.64
N MET A 334 -4.51 -10.32 -23.30
CA MET A 334 -4.63 -11.43 -24.26
C MET A 334 -5.80 -11.24 -25.23
N ALA A 335 -6.95 -10.79 -24.71
CA ALA A 335 -8.12 -10.52 -25.55
C ALA A 335 -7.82 -9.41 -26.56
N ILE A 336 -7.16 -8.33 -26.12
CA ILE A 336 -6.76 -7.22 -27.00
C ILE A 336 -5.72 -7.69 -28.03
N SER A 337 -4.68 -8.41 -27.62
CA SER A 337 -3.64 -8.88 -28.56
C SER A 337 -4.23 -9.81 -29.62
N SER A 338 -5.17 -10.68 -29.26
CA SER A 338 -5.85 -11.57 -30.20
C SER A 338 -6.74 -10.83 -31.21
N ALA A 339 -7.33 -9.69 -30.82
CA ALA A 339 -8.20 -8.91 -31.69
C ALA A 339 -7.44 -8.17 -32.79
N TYR A 340 -6.16 -7.83 -32.54
CA TYR A 340 -5.32 -7.06 -33.46
C TYR A 340 -4.20 -7.89 -34.08
N GLU A 341 -4.10 -9.19 -33.79
CA GLU A 341 -2.96 -10.07 -34.13
C GLU A 341 -2.52 -9.99 -35.60
N SER A 342 -3.47 -9.88 -36.55
CA SER A 342 -3.18 -9.82 -37.98
C SER A 342 -3.14 -8.40 -38.57
N SER A 343 -3.20 -7.37 -37.74
CA SER A 343 -3.27 -5.97 -38.16
C SER A 343 -2.00 -5.23 -37.79
N THR A 344 -1.59 -4.28 -38.63
CA THR A 344 -0.49 -3.35 -38.30
C THR A 344 -0.78 -2.53 -37.04
N ASP A 345 -2.06 -2.37 -36.69
CA ASP A 345 -2.50 -1.69 -35.47
C ASP A 345 -2.07 -2.43 -34.18
N ALA A 346 -1.64 -3.70 -34.25
CA ALA A 346 -1.08 -4.42 -33.11
C ALA A 346 0.08 -3.65 -32.47
N TYR A 347 0.98 -3.10 -33.28
CA TYR A 347 2.13 -2.31 -32.82
C TYR A 347 1.69 -1.07 -32.04
N LEU A 348 0.69 -0.35 -32.56
CA LEU A 348 0.14 0.84 -31.90
C LEU A 348 -0.50 0.49 -30.55
N VAL A 349 -1.32 -0.55 -30.52
CA VAL A 349 -2.06 -0.97 -29.33
C VAL A 349 -1.10 -1.44 -28.23
N LYS A 350 -0.09 -2.23 -28.56
CA LYS A 350 0.96 -2.64 -27.63
C LYS A 350 1.76 -1.45 -27.11
N GLY A 351 2.22 -0.57 -27.99
CA GLY A 351 2.94 0.64 -27.60
C GLY A 351 2.16 1.47 -26.59
N ILE A 352 0.85 1.65 -26.80
CA ILE A 352 -0.04 2.34 -25.85
C ILE A 352 -0.13 1.58 -24.51
N ILE A 353 -0.40 0.27 -24.55
CA ILE A 353 -0.54 -0.56 -23.34
C ILE A 353 0.74 -0.52 -22.51
N LEU A 354 1.90 -0.80 -23.11
CA LEU A 354 3.19 -0.81 -22.42
C LEU A 354 3.54 0.57 -21.87
N SER A 355 3.20 1.65 -22.59
CA SER A 355 3.41 3.01 -22.08
C SER A 355 2.56 3.32 -20.84
N ILE A 356 1.30 2.86 -20.82
CA ILE A 356 0.41 2.96 -19.66
C ILE A 356 0.96 2.11 -18.51
N THR A 357 1.39 0.87 -18.79
CA THR A 357 2.01 -0.01 -17.81
C THR A 357 3.25 0.64 -17.19
N CYS A 358 4.18 1.17 -17.99
CA CYS A 358 5.34 1.92 -17.49
C CYS A 358 4.94 3.13 -16.64
N GLY A 359 3.93 3.91 -17.07
CA GLY A 359 3.43 5.04 -16.29
C GLY A 359 2.91 4.63 -14.90
N SER A 360 2.25 3.47 -14.82
CA SER A 360 1.81 2.87 -13.55
C SER A 360 2.97 2.40 -12.68
N PHE A 361 4.04 1.85 -13.27
CA PHE A 361 5.25 1.41 -12.57
C PHE A 361 5.97 2.59 -11.93
N ILE A 362 6.10 3.71 -12.65
CA ILE A 362 6.70 4.93 -12.11
C ILE A 362 5.85 5.49 -10.97
N TYR A 363 4.53 5.54 -11.14
CA TYR A 363 3.62 6.01 -10.09
C TYR A 363 3.71 5.15 -8.82
N ILE A 364 3.51 3.83 -8.92
CA ILE A 364 3.49 2.97 -7.72
C ILE A 364 4.84 3.00 -7.00
N SER A 365 5.94 3.00 -7.74
CA SER A 365 7.28 2.95 -7.14
C SER A 365 7.64 4.25 -6.43
N LEU A 366 7.46 5.41 -7.08
CA LEU A 366 7.88 6.70 -6.53
C LEU A 366 6.88 7.29 -5.54
N ILE A 367 5.57 7.04 -5.74
CA ILE A 367 4.51 7.69 -4.97
C ILE A 367 3.94 6.79 -3.87
N GLU A 368 3.91 5.46 -4.07
CA GLU A 368 3.25 4.50 -3.15
C GLU A 368 4.19 3.53 -2.40
N LEU A 369 5.33 3.13 -2.99
CA LEU A 369 6.24 2.16 -2.35
C LEU A 369 7.47 2.82 -1.73
N LEU A 370 8.14 3.72 -2.46
CA LEU A 370 9.37 4.32 -1.97
C LEU A 370 9.13 5.15 -0.69
N PRO A 371 8.13 6.06 -0.62
CA PRO A 371 7.94 6.80 0.61
C PRO A 371 7.38 5.94 1.77
N SER A 372 6.63 4.85 1.53
CA SER A 372 6.05 3.98 2.56
C SER A 372 7.15 3.18 3.24
N GLY A 373 8.13 2.73 2.46
CA GLY A 373 9.35 2.13 2.98
C GLY A 373 10.22 3.14 3.75
N LEU A 374 10.45 4.34 3.19
CA LEU A 374 11.34 5.34 3.78
C LEU A 374 10.80 5.95 5.09
N CYS A 375 9.49 6.11 5.24
CA CYS A 375 8.87 6.66 6.45
C CYS A 375 8.90 5.73 7.67
N GLN A 376 9.12 4.41 7.50
CA GLN A 376 9.25 3.52 8.66
C GLN A 376 10.53 3.81 9.47
N LYS A 377 10.49 3.55 10.77
CA LYS A 377 11.68 3.59 11.66
C LYS A 377 12.83 2.77 11.06
N GLY A 378 14.06 3.25 11.25
CA GLY A 378 15.27 2.59 10.76
C GLY A 378 16.25 3.56 10.11
N TRP A 379 17.10 3.03 9.23
CA TRP A 379 18.19 3.77 8.59
C TRP A 379 17.76 4.20 7.18
N PRO A 380 17.24 5.42 6.95
CA PRO A 380 16.72 5.82 5.64
C PRO A 380 17.79 5.75 4.53
N LYS A 381 19.06 6.00 4.87
CA LYS A 381 20.19 5.84 3.94
C LYS A 381 20.36 4.40 3.46
N LEU A 382 20.19 3.41 4.35
CA LEU A 382 20.27 1.98 3.99
C LEU A 382 19.11 1.64 3.05
N LYS A 383 17.90 2.08 3.38
CA LYS A 383 16.70 1.87 2.55
C LYS A 383 16.85 2.44 1.14
N LEU A 384 17.38 3.67 1.04
CA LEU A 384 17.68 4.29 -0.26
C LEU A 384 18.78 3.55 -1.02
N ALA A 385 19.84 3.08 -0.34
CA ALA A 385 20.89 2.27 -0.96
C ALA A 385 20.34 0.93 -1.48
N VAL A 386 19.41 0.31 -0.77
CA VAL A 386 18.72 -0.91 -1.18
C VAL A 386 17.78 -0.65 -2.36
N ALA A 387 17.08 0.49 -2.40
CA ALA A 387 16.31 0.90 -3.58
C ALA A 387 17.21 1.07 -4.82
N PHE A 388 18.36 1.74 -4.66
CA PHE A 388 19.33 1.87 -5.75
C PHE A 388 19.91 0.51 -6.19
N LEU A 389 20.13 -0.40 -5.25
CA LEU A 389 20.53 -1.78 -5.56
C LEU A 389 19.46 -2.49 -6.38
N GLY A 390 18.18 -2.38 -6.01
CA GLY A 390 17.06 -2.94 -6.78
C GLY A 390 17.01 -2.42 -8.21
N TYR A 391 17.13 -1.10 -8.38
CA TYR A 391 17.22 -0.47 -9.71
C TYR A 391 18.42 -1.01 -10.50
N SER A 392 19.60 -1.10 -9.87
CA SER A 392 20.82 -1.56 -10.52
C SER A 392 20.74 -3.02 -10.96
N VAL A 393 20.17 -3.90 -10.12
CA VAL A 393 19.95 -5.32 -10.47
C VAL A 393 19.01 -5.44 -11.66
N MET A 394 17.93 -4.67 -11.70
CA MET A 394 17.01 -4.69 -12.85
C MET A 394 17.59 -4.07 -14.10
N ALA A 395 18.35 -2.99 -13.99
CA ALA A 395 19.07 -2.39 -15.12
C ALA A 395 20.09 -3.35 -15.72
N ILE A 396 20.75 -4.15 -14.87
CA ILE A 396 21.64 -5.23 -15.29
C ILE A 396 20.82 -6.30 -16.01
N LEU A 397 19.75 -6.84 -15.40
CA LEU A 397 18.92 -7.88 -16.04
C LEU A 397 18.40 -7.48 -17.43
N ALA A 398 18.01 -6.22 -17.63
CA ALA A 398 17.58 -5.66 -18.91
C ALA A 398 18.67 -5.59 -20.00
N LEU A 399 19.92 -6.02 -19.73
CA LEU A 399 20.95 -6.19 -20.76
C LEU A 399 20.90 -7.57 -21.43
N TRP A 400 20.31 -8.57 -20.78
CA TRP A 400 20.25 -9.97 -21.25
C TRP A 400 18.85 -10.40 -21.67
N VAL A 401 17.89 -9.53 -21.41
CA VAL A 401 16.47 -9.67 -21.65
C VAL A 401 16.12 -8.52 -22.55
#